data_AF-A0A0D0PZY0-F1
#
_entry.id   AF-A0A0D0PZY0-F1
#
_cell.length_a   1.000
_cell.length_b   1.000
_cell.length_c   1.000
_cell.angle_alpha   90.00
_cell.angle_beta   90.00
_cell.angle_gamma   90.00
#
_symmetry.space_group_name_H-M   'P 1'
#
loop_
_entity.id
_entity.type
_entity.pdbx_description
1 polymer ?
#
loop_
_entity_poly.entity_id
_entity_poly.type
_entity_poly.pdbx_seq_one_letter_code
_entity_poly.pdbx_strand_id
1 'polypeptide(L)' 'PRRIAGGRPAIRSLLYLAGLQASRRDPAFAAFRARLEAAGKRPKQAIIAVARKLLTVLNAMLRDAKDYATANP' A
#
# COMPACT_ATOMS: atom_id res chain seq x y z
N PRO A 1 0.15 -18.58 10.38
CA PRO A 1 -0.86 -17.64 9.83
C PRO A 1 -1.55 -16.83 10.94
N ARG A 2 -1.25 -15.53 11.06
CA ARG A 2 -1.90 -14.65 12.05
C ARG A 2 -3.24 -14.17 11.48
N ARG A 3 -4.36 -14.75 11.93
CA ARG A 3 -5.71 -14.32 11.54
C ARG A 3 -6.10 -13.12 12.40
N ILE A 4 -6.47 -12.02 11.76
CA ILE A 4 -6.94 -10.82 12.46
C ILE A 4 -8.46 -10.82 12.37
N ALA A 5 -9.15 -10.88 13.51
CA ALA A 5 -10.61 -10.77 13.62
C ALA A 5 -10.96 -9.56 14.51
N GLY A 6 -12.09 -8.89 14.22
CA GLY A 6 -12.52 -7.67 14.92
C GLY A 6 -11.92 -6.35 14.40
N GLY A 7 -12.24 -5.22 15.04
CA GLY A 7 -11.72 -3.87 14.72
C GLY A 7 -12.53 -3.10 13.64
N ARG A 8 -11.85 -2.39 12.74
CA ARG A 8 -12.46 -1.57 11.66
C ARG A 8 -12.42 -2.30 10.30
N PRO A 9 -13.39 -3.18 9.97
CA PRO A 9 -13.39 -3.92 8.70
C PRO A 9 -13.51 -3.00 7.48
N ALA A 10 -14.33 -1.95 7.55
CA ALA A 10 -14.47 -0.97 6.48
C ALA A 10 -13.12 -0.32 6.10
N ILE A 11 -12.31 0.04 7.09
CA ILE A 11 -10.99 0.63 6.88
C ILE A 11 -10.03 -0.36 6.20
N ARG A 12 -10.09 -1.65 6.55
CA ARG A 12 -9.26 -2.66 5.88
C ARG A 12 -9.64 -2.82 4.41
N SER A 13 -10.93 -2.86 4.10
CA SER A 13 -11.42 -2.93 2.73
C SER A 13 -11.00 -1.69 1.93
N LEU A 14 -11.15 -0.50 2.52
CA LEU A 14 -10.73 0.76 1.90
C LEU A 14 -9.22 0.78 1.65
N LEU A 15 -8.41 0.40 2.64
CA LEU A 15 -6.95 0.32 2.49
C LEU A 15 -6.52 -0.69 1.42
N TYR A 16 -7.22 -1.81 1.30
CA TYR A 16 -6.96 -2.78 0.25
C TYR A 16 -7.22 -2.16 -1.14
N LEU A 17 -8.36 -1.48 -1.32
CA LEU A 17 -8.68 -0.80 -2.57
C LEU A 17 -7.70 0.34 -2.87
N ALA A 18 -7.33 1.13 -1.86
CA ALA A 18 -6.34 2.20 -2.00
C ALA A 18 -4.96 1.65 -2.41
N GLY A 19 -4.49 0.57 -1.76
CA GLY A 19 -3.25 -0.11 -2.13
C GLY A 19 -3.28 -0.68 -3.54
N LEU A 20 -4.41 -1.26 -3.95
CA LEU A 20 -4.61 -1.74 -5.32
C LEU A 20 -4.51 -0.60 -6.35
N GLN A 21 -5.22 0.52 -6.12
CA GLN A 21 -5.18 1.67 -7.01
C GLN A 21 -3.79 2.33 -7.05
N ALA A 22 -3.14 2.49 -5.90
CA ALA A 22 -1.77 3.01 -5.83
C ALA A 22 -0.80 2.16 -6.67
N SER A 23 -0.88 0.82 -6.57
CA SER A 23 -0.04 -0.07 -7.39
C SER A 23 -0.33 -0.04 -8.90
N ARG A 24 -1.47 0.51 -9.32
CA ARG A 24 -1.86 0.63 -10.73
C ARG A 24 -1.50 1.99 -11.31
N ARG A 25 -1.61 3.06 -10.50
CA ARG A 25 -1.46 4.44 -10.96
C ARG A 25 -0.06 5.01 -10.76
N ASP A 26 0.69 4.49 -9.79
CA ASP A 26 2.02 4.99 -9.46
C ASP A 26 3.10 3.90 -9.68
N PRO A 27 4.13 4.20 -10.49
CA PRO A 27 5.16 3.22 -10.85
C PRO A 27 6.03 2.78 -9.67
N ALA A 28 6.23 3.62 -8.65
CA ALA A 28 7.02 3.27 -7.48
C ALA A 28 6.32 2.21 -6.62
N PHE A 29 4.99 2.30 -6.48
CA PHE A 29 4.19 1.29 -5.81
C PHE A 29 4.02 0.02 -6.66
N ALA A 30 3.92 0.15 -7.99
CA ALA A 30 3.91 -0.98 -8.92
C ALA A 30 5.22 -1.80 -8.82
N ALA A 31 6.37 -1.13 -8.87
CA ALA A 31 7.68 -1.76 -8.72
C ALA A 31 7.84 -2.44 -7.35
N PHE A 32 7.33 -1.81 -6.28
CA PHE A 32 7.33 -2.43 -4.95
C PHE A 32 6.47 -3.70 -4.91
N ARG A 33 5.29 -3.69 -5.51
CA ARG A 33 4.45 -4.90 -5.66
C ARG A 33 5.18 -5.99 -6.43
N ALA A 34 5.77 -5.66 -7.58
CA ALA A 34 6.48 -6.61 -8.42
C ALA A 34 7.66 -7.27 -7.68
N ARG A 35 8.44 -6.50 -6.91
CA ARG A 35 9.51 -7.03 -6.05
C ARG A 35 8.99 -8.01 -5.00
N LEU A 36 7.83 -7.74 -4.40
CA LEU A 36 7.23 -8.63 -3.41
C LEU A 36 6.70 -9.92 -4.04
N GLU A 37 6.12 -9.84 -5.24
CA GLU A 37 5.65 -11.01 -5.99
C GLU A 37 6.84 -11.87 -6.47
N ALA A 38 7.92 -11.24 -6.95
CA ALA A 38 9.16 -11.92 -7.29
C ALA A 38 9.80 -12.63 -6.08
N ALA A 39 9.64 -12.08 -4.88
CA ALA A 39 10.05 -12.71 -3.62
C ALA A 39 9.12 -13.85 -3.16
N GLY A 40 8.17 -14.31 -3.99
CA GLY A 40 7.28 -15.43 -3.72
C GLY A 40 6.09 -15.09 -2.82
N LYS A 41 5.80 -13.81 -2.55
CA LYS A 41 4.65 -13.44 -1.72
C LYS A 41 3.34 -13.58 -2.49
N ARG A 42 2.31 -14.06 -1.79
CA ARG A 42 0.96 -14.17 -2.37
C ARG A 42 0.45 -12.77 -2.80
N PRO A 43 -0.25 -12.65 -3.94
CA PRO A 43 -0.71 -11.33 -4.45
C PRO A 43 -1.48 -10.49 -3.44
N LYS A 44 -2.37 -11.12 -2.65
CA LYS A 44 -3.09 -10.43 -1.56
C LYS A 44 -2.15 -9.83 -0.51
N GLN A 45 -1.07 -10.53 -0.15
CA GLN A 45 -0.09 -10.02 0.82
C GLN A 45 0.73 -8.87 0.23
N ALA A 46 1.05 -8.93 -1.07
CA ALA A 46 1.73 -7.85 -1.76
C ALA A 46 0.88 -6.57 -1.76
N ILE A 47 -0.42 -6.66 -2.06
CA ILE A 47 -1.34 -5.51 -2.01
C ILE A 47 -1.45 -4.93 -0.60
N ILE A 48 -1.56 -5.77 0.44
CA ILE A 48 -1.60 -5.30 1.83
C ILE A 48 -0.28 -4.60 2.24
N ALA A 49 0.86 -5.10 1.77
CA ALA A 49 2.14 -4.45 1.99
C ALA A 49 2.23 -3.08 1.28
N VAL A 50 1.72 -2.98 0.04
CA VAL A 50 1.60 -1.69 -0.68
C VAL A 50 0.70 -0.73 0.09
N ALA A 51 -0.48 -1.18 0.55
CA ALA A 51 -1.40 -0.36 1.33
C ALA A 51 -0.75 0.18 2.61
N ARG A 52 0.05 -0.65 3.30
CA ARG A 52 0.81 -0.21 4.48
C ARG A 52 1.87 0.83 4.13
N LYS A 53 2.60 0.63 3.04
CA LYS A 53 3.59 1.61 2.55
C LYS A 53 2.93 2.94 2.19
N LEU A 54 1.79 2.90 1.50
CA LEU A 54 0.99 4.07 1.15
C LEU A 54 0.57 4.85 2.41
N LEU A 55 0.02 4.15 3.41
CA LEU A 55 -0.39 4.77 4.66
C LEU A 55 0.78 5.47 5.38
N THR A 56 1.97 4.85 5.37
CA THR A 56 3.17 5.48 5.93
C THR A 56 3.59 6.74 5.18
N VAL A 57 3.50 6.75 3.84
CA VAL A 57 3.80 7.93 3.02
C VAL A 57 2.80 9.05 3.32
N LEU A 58 1.50 8.74 3.33
CA LEU A 58 0.45 9.72 3.67
C LEU A 58 0.64 10.28 5.08
N ASN A 59 1.00 9.44 6.05
CA ASN A 59 1.27 9.90 7.41
C ASN A 59 2.50 10.81 7.49
N ALA A 60 3.55 10.54 6.71
CA ALA A 60 4.72 11.40 6.62
C ALA A 60 4.38 12.75 5.96
N MET A 61 3.59 12.74 4.88
CA MET A 61 3.09 13.95 4.21
C MET A 61 2.30 14.85 5.16
N LEU A 62 1.37 14.26 5.93
CA LEU A 62 0.57 15.02 6.89
C LEU A 62 1.43 15.62 8.00
N ARG A 63 2.43 14.87 8.48
CA ARG A 63 3.36 15.36 9.51
C ARG A 63 4.24 16.49 8.97
N ASP A 64 4.71 16.36 7.74
CA ASP A 64 5.68 17.28 7.14
C ASP A 64 4.99 18.43 6.37
N ALA A 65 3.64 18.48 6.37
CA ALA A 65 2.79 19.40 5.62
C ALA A 65 3.18 19.50 4.13
N LYS A 66 3.48 18.36 3.52
CA LYS A 66 3.92 18.25 2.12
C LYS A 66 2.91 17.49 1.28
N ASP A 67 2.68 17.98 0.06
CA ASP A 67 1.86 17.29 -0.91
C ASP A 67 2.54 16.05 -1.47
N TYR A 68 1.74 15.16 -2.06
CA TYR A 68 2.25 13.93 -2.64
C TYR A 68 3.04 14.26 -3.91
N ALA A 69 4.35 14.11 -3.83
CA ALA A 69 5.19 14.09 -5.02
C ALA A 69 5.23 12.66 -5.55
N THR A 70 4.66 12.42 -6.73
CA THR A 70 4.86 11.15 -7.43
C THR A 70 6.37 10.99 -7.66
N ALA A 71 6.92 9.86 -7.20
CA ALA A 71 8.25 9.45 -7.62
C ALA A 71 8.13 8.93 -9.06
N ASN A 72 7.99 9.85 -10.01
CA ASN A 72 8.28 9.53 -11.41
C ASN A 72 9.78 9.70 -11.65
N PRO A 73 10.34 9.02 -12.66
CA PRO A 73 11.62 9.46 -13.22
C PRO A 73 11.59 10.95 -13.60
#